data_AF-A0A3D9D5G8-F1
#
_entry.id   AF-A0A3D9D5G8-F1
#
_cell.length_a   1.000
_cell.length_b   1.000
_cell.length_c   1.000
_cell.angle_alpha   90.00
_cell.angle_beta   90.00
_cell.angle_gamma   90.00
#
_symmetry.space_group_name_H-M   'P 1'
#
loop_
_entity.id
_entity.type
_entity.pdbx_description
1 polymer ?
#
loop_
_entity_poly.entity_id
_entity_poly.type
_entity_poly.pdbx_seq_one_letter_code
_entity_poly.pdbx_strand_id
1 'polypeptide(L)'
;MMKILKIGLLASAFAMLLISCKTVAQNSTIESITLRNTYGRGGFTSITATKDSLKTSSAGGRMTDYPNFNKKLNSKDWEKLVSGINISSLEKTKSGERRGHYDGPDEIFTIKTPEKEYEFYNVAEEDQNYKQLEKLKTNLNNLLSQYK
;
A
#
# COMPACT_ATOMS: atom_id res chain seq x y z
N MET A 1 40.82 -24.63 37.02
CA MET A 1 39.51 -24.00 36.75
C MET A 1 39.57 -23.23 35.43
N MET A 2 39.27 -23.86 34.29
CA MET A 2 39.16 -23.15 33.00
C MET A 2 38.47 -24.03 31.95
N LYS A 3 37.22 -24.42 32.20
CA LYS A 3 36.42 -25.20 31.21
C LYS A 3 35.03 -24.63 30.94
N ILE A 4 34.61 -23.58 31.65
CA ILE A 4 33.24 -23.03 31.57
C ILE A 4 33.13 -21.88 30.55
N LEU A 5 34.26 -21.29 30.11
CA LEU A 5 34.24 -20.11 29.22
C LEU A 5 33.90 -20.37 27.75
N LYS A 6 33.84 -21.61 27.27
CA LYS A 6 33.62 -21.90 25.83
C LYS A 6 32.17 -22.18 25.44
N ILE A 7 31.28 -22.43 26.42
CA ILE A 7 29.88 -22.79 26.15
C ILE A 7 28.97 -21.55 26.05
N GLY A 8 29.34 -20.43 26.71
CA GLY A 8 28.57 -19.19 26.67
C GLY A 8 28.60 -18.44 25.32
N LEU A 9 29.61 -18.68 24.48
CA LEU A 9 29.78 -17.99 23.21
C LEU A 9 28.98 -18.61 22.05
N LEU A 10 28.60 -19.89 22.15
CA LEU A 10 27.77 -20.57 21.14
C LEU A 10 26.26 -20.32 21.35
N ALA A 11 25.82 -20.06 22.59
CA ALA A 11 24.42 -19.74 22.88
C ALA A 11 24.02 -18.31 22.45
N SER A 12 24.97 -17.39 22.34
CA SER A 12 24.74 -16.00 21.91
C SER A 12 24.47 -15.86 20.41
N ALA A 13 25.08 -16.71 19.58
CA ALA A 13 24.89 -16.67 18.13
C ALA A 13 23.52 -17.24 17.68
N PHE A 14 22.92 -18.16 18.46
CA PHE A 14 21.61 -18.74 18.15
C PHE A 14 20.45 -17.80 18.52
N ALA A 15 20.65 -16.93 19.53
CA ALA A 15 19.65 -15.95 19.94
C ALA A 15 19.45 -14.81 18.92
N MET A 16 20.47 -14.48 18.12
CA MET A 16 20.36 -13.46 17.07
C MET A 16 19.58 -13.93 15.84
N LEU A 17 19.45 -15.25 15.61
CA LEU A 17 18.68 -15.80 14.48
C LEU A 17 17.16 -15.76 14.72
N LEU A 18 16.70 -15.66 15.97
CA LEU A 18 15.27 -15.60 16.31
C LEU A 18 14.65 -14.20 16.16
N ILE A 19 15.47 -13.17 15.90
CA ILE A 19 14.99 -11.78 15.73
C ILE A 19 14.71 -11.44 14.24
N SER A 20 15.08 -12.33 13.30
CA SER A 20 14.86 -12.10 11.86
C SER A 20 13.40 -12.27 11.39
N CYS A 21 12.45 -12.37 12.32
CA CYS A 21 11.01 -12.49 12.05
C CYS A 21 10.22 -11.35 12.71
N LYS A 22 10.55 -10.10 12.39
CA LYS A 22 9.72 -8.94 12.77
C LYS A 22 9.64 -7.90 11.65
N THR A 23 9.06 -8.31 10.52
CA THR A 23 8.62 -7.33 9.50
C THR A 23 7.18 -7.56 9.06
N VAL A 24 6.56 -8.68 9.43
CA VAL A 24 5.19 -9.03 9.02
C VAL A 24 4.14 -8.46 9.98
N ALA A 25 4.47 -8.29 11.27
CA ALA A 25 3.49 -7.94 12.31
C ALA A 25 3.07 -6.45 12.35
N GLN A 26 3.84 -5.53 11.75
CA GLN A 26 3.47 -4.10 11.76
C GLN A 26 2.49 -3.72 10.65
N ASN A 27 2.38 -4.51 9.58
CA ASN A 27 1.58 -4.16 8.40
C ASN A 27 0.23 -4.90 8.34
N SER A 28 0.00 -5.86 9.25
CA SER A 28 -1.25 -6.62 9.33
C SER A 28 -2.43 -5.83 9.89
N THR A 29 -2.24 -4.54 10.21
CA THR A 29 -3.27 -3.62 10.68
C THR A 29 -3.91 -2.81 9.56
N ILE A 30 -3.46 -2.92 8.31
CA ILE A 30 -4.11 -2.20 7.21
C ILE A 30 -5.49 -2.84 6.94
N GLU A 31 -6.55 -2.04 6.92
CA GLU A 31 -7.92 -2.49 6.63
C GLU A 31 -8.23 -2.41 5.13
N SER A 32 -7.76 -1.33 4.48
CA SER A 32 -7.98 -1.12 3.07
C SER A 32 -6.92 -0.23 2.43
N ILE A 33 -6.74 -0.40 1.12
CA ILE A 33 -5.87 0.41 0.28
C ILE A 33 -6.69 0.83 -0.94
N THR A 34 -6.71 2.11 -1.26
CA THR A 34 -7.34 2.64 -2.47
C THR A 34 -6.35 3.47 -3.27
N LEU A 35 -6.27 3.19 -4.57
CA LEU A 35 -5.73 4.11 -5.56
C LEU A 35 -6.89 4.71 -6.33
N ARG A 36 -7.01 6.03 -6.33
CA ARG A 36 -8.03 6.78 -7.07
C ARG A 36 -7.37 7.78 -8.00
N ASN A 37 -7.88 7.89 -9.22
CA ASN A 37 -7.61 9.01 -10.09
C ASN A 37 -8.87 9.85 -10.27
N THR A 38 -8.77 11.17 -10.16
CA THR A 38 -9.88 12.10 -10.45
C THR A 38 -9.80 12.58 -11.89
N TYR A 39 -10.93 13.02 -12.44
CA TYR A 39 -11.00 13.56 -13.79
C TYR A 39 -12.10 14.62 -13.87
N GLY A 40 -11.83 15.72 -14.56
CA GLY A 40 -12.85 16.60 -15.11
C GLY A 40 -14.07 16.88 -14.20
N ARG A 41 -15.28 16.77 -14.75
CA ARG A 41 -16.54 17.11 -14.07
C ARG A 41 -16.97 16.02 -13.09
N GLY A 42 -16.15 15.74 -12.07
CA GLY A 42 -16.42 14.73 -11.05
C GLY A 42 -16.25 13.28 -11.51
N GLY A 43 -15.55 13.05 -12.62
CA GLY A 43 -15.17 11.72 -13.05
C GLY A 43 -14.10 11.12 -12.15
N PHE A 44 -14.07 9.80 -12.02
CA PHE A 44 -13.00 9.12 -11.30
C PHE A 44 -12.86 7.67 -11.75
N THR A 45 -11.73 7.07 -11.41
CA THR A 45 -11.51 5.62 -11.37
C THR A 45 -10.89 5.27 -10.04
N SER A 46 -11.21 4.11 -9.46
CA SER A 46 -10.60 3.64 -8.24
C SER A 46 -10.40 2.13 -8.23
N ILE A 47 -9.29 1.69 -7.64
CA ILE A 47 -9.01 0.31 -7.27
C ILE A 47 -8.92 0.28 -5.75
N THR A 48 -9.83 -0.43 -5.08
CA THR A 48 -9.86 -0.60 -3.63
C THR A 48 -9.63 -2.06 -3.28
N ALA A 49 -8.59 -2.34 -2.50
CA ALA A 49 -8.26 -3.65 -1.97
C ALA A 49 -8.54 -3.69 -0.47
N THR A 50 -9.14 -4.78 -0.01
CA THR A 50 -9.22 -5.20 1.38
C THR A 50 -8.66 -6.61 1.51
N LYS A 51 -8.55 -7.13 2.72
CA LYS A 51 -8.16 -8.53 2.94
C LYS A 51 -9.00 -9.54 2.16
N ASP A 52 -10.28 -9.22 1.96
CA ASP A 52 -11.25 -10.16 1.38
C ASP A 52 -11.59 -9.85 -0.08
N SER A 53 -11.34 -8.64 -0.57
CA SER A 53 -11.86 -8.21 -1.87
C SER A 53 -10.96 -7.23 -2.62
N LEU A 54 -11.07 -7.29 -3.94
CA LEU A 54 -10.62 -6.25 -4.86
C LEU A 54 -11.85 -5.70 -5.57
N LYS A 55 -12.10 -4.42 -5.36
CA LYS A 55 -13.19 -3.67 -5.96
C LYS A 55 -12.65 -2.60 -6.88
N THR A 56 -13.24 -2.47 -8.05
CA THR A 56 -12.97 -1.36 -8.96
C THR A 56 -14.24 -0.57 -9.17
N SER A 57 -14.10 0.75 -9.32
CA SER A 57 -15.25 1.62 -9.55
C SER A 57 -14.84 2.80 -10.42
N SER A 58 -15.76 3.27 -11.26
CA SER A 58 -15.58 4.51 -12.00
C SER A 58 -16.84 5.35 -12.05
N ALA A 59 -16.68 6.64 -12.32
CA ALA A 59 -17.78 7.54 -12.64
C ALA A 59 -17.34 8.56 -13.71
N GLY A 60 -18.32 9.14 -14.39
CA GLY A 60 -18.12 10.11 -15.46
C GLY A 60 -18.21 9.47 -16.85
N GLY A 61 -18.82 10.20 -17.79
CA GLY A 61 -19.17 9.66 -19.12
C GLY A 61 -17.99 9.21 -20.01
N ARG A 62 -16.75 9.55 -19.64
CA ARG A 62 -15.53 9.12 -20.35
C ARG A 62 -14.86 7.89 -19.72
N MET A 63 -15.42 7.33 -18.64
CA MET A 63 -14.86 6.21 -17.87
C MET A 63 -15.70 4.92 -18.02
N THR A 64 -16.51 4.83 -19.08
CA THR A 64 -17.40 3.69 -19.36
C THR A 64 -16.65 2.38 -19.55
N ASP A 65 -15.44 2.44 -20.09
CA ASP A 65 -14.64 1.25 -20.41
C ASP A 65 -13.74 0.82 -19.24
N TYR A 66 -13.76 1.58 -18.13
CA TYR A 66 -13.04 1.20 -16.94
C TYR A 66 -13.73 0.00 -16.27
N PRO A 67 -13.00 -1.08 -15.91
CA PRO A 67 -13.60 -2.24 -15.27
C PRO A 67 -14.33 -1.85 -13.99
N ASN A 68 -15.56 -2.33 -13.82
CA ASN A 68 -16.33 -2.18 -12.59
C ASN A 68 -16.66 -3.57 -12.06
N PHE A 69 -15.97 -4.02 -11.01
CA PHE A 69 -16.18 -5.33 -10.41
C PHE A 69 -15.94 -5.32 -8.91
N ASN A 70 -16.38 -6.39 -8.25
CA ASN A 70 -16.01 -6.75 -6.89
C ASN A 70 -15.70 -8.25 -6.86
N LYS A 71 -14.43 -8.62 -6.70
CA LYS A 71 -13.98 -10.02 -6.72
C LYS A 71 -13.27 -10.34 -5.39
N LYS A 72 -13.37 -11.60 -4.95
CA LYS A 72 -12.63 -12.08 -3.78
C LYS A 72 -11.13 -11.98 -4.04
N LEU A 73 -10.37 -11.35 -3.14
CA LEU A 73 -8.91 -11.23 -3.26
C LEU A 73 -8.24 -12.44 -2.60
N ASN A 74 -7.19 -12.96 -3.22
CA ASN A 74 -6.37 -14.01 -2.61
C ASN A 74 -5.53 -13.43 -1.46
N SER A 75 -5.38 -14.16 -0.35
CA SER A 75 -4.55 -13.75 0.78
C SER A 75 -3.12 -13.44 0.40
N LYS A 76 -2.52 -14.17 -0.55
CA LYS A 76 -1.15 -13.92 -1.03
C LYS A 76 -1.04 -12.56 -1.75
N ASP A 77 -2.07 -12.20 -2.53
CA ASP A 77 -2.11 -10.92 -3.22
C ASP A 77 -2.30 -9.77 -2.23
N TRP A 78 -3.16 -9.97 -1.22
CA TRP A 78 -3.32 -9.04 -0.11
C TRP A 78 -2.01 -8.83 0.67
N GLU A 79 -1.35 -9.92 1.06
CA GLU A 79 -0.07 -9.89 1.77
C GLU A 79 1.00 -9.12 0.99
N LYS A 80 1.06 -9.31 -0.34
CA LYS A 80 1.97 -8.58 -1.22
C LYS A 80 1.70 -7.08 -1.25
N LEU A 81 0.43 -6.66 -1.18
CA LEU A 81 0.08 -5.23 -1.10
C LEU A 81 0.56 -4.63 0.21
N VAL A 82 0.22 -5.24 1.34
CA VAL A 82 0.51 -4.68 2.67
C VAL A 82 1.98 -4.80 3.07
N SER A 83 2.72 -5.80 2.57
CA SER A 83 4.15 -5.97 2.89
C SER A 83 5.03 -4.84 2.35
N GLY A 84 4.55 -4.08 1.37
CA GLY A 84 5.27 -2.96 0.76
C GLY A 84 5.12 -1.63 1.48
N ILE A 85 4.25 -1.55 2.50
CA ILE A 85 3.86 -0.30 3.14
C ILE A 85 4.59 -0.15 4.47
N ASN A 86 5.20 1.02 4.73
CA ASN A 86 5.75 1.34 6.04
C ASN A 86 4.94 2.48 6.64
N ILE A 87 4.14 2.17 7.67
CA ILE A 87 3.25 3.13 8.33
C ILE A 87 4.00 4.36 8.87
N SER A 88 5.19 4.17 9.43
CA SER A 88 6.00 5.29 9.95
C SER A 88 6.52 6.23 8.85
N SER A 89 6.68 5.71 7.62
CA SER A 89 7.00 6.51 6.44
C SER A 89 5.77 7.23 5.91
N LEU A 90 4.57 6.62 5.99
CA LEU A 90 3.31 7.27 5.63
C LEU A 90 3.07 8.54 6.48
N GLU A 91 3.34 8.49 7.79
CA GLU A 91 3.26 9.67 8.69
C GLU A 91 4.11 10.86 8.26
N LYS A 92 5.20 10.60 7.55
CA LYS A 92 6.17 11.61 7.10
C LYS A 92 5.98 12.01 5.64
N THR A 93 5.11 11.30 4.93
CA THR A 93 4.83 11.54 3.52
C THR A 93 3.99 12.80 3.39
N LYS A 94 4.38 13.69 2.47
CA LYS A 94 3.61 14.90 2.19
C LYS A 94 2.89 14.77 0.86
N SER A 95 1.63 15.20 0.85
CA SER A 95 0.92 15.41 -0.41
C SER A 95 1.61 16.52 -1.21
N GLY A 96 1.61 16.37 -2.53
CA GLY A 96 1.82 17.48 -3.44
C GLY A 96 0.56 18.32 -3.62
N GLU A 97 0.65 19.27 -4.54
CA GLU A 97 -0.46 20.16 -4.89
C GLU A 97 -1.63 19.37 -5.48
N ARG A 98 -2.85 19.71 -5.06
CA ARG A 98 -4.07 19.19 -5.70
C ARG A 98 -4.24 19.87 -7.05
N ARG A 99 -4.60 19.10 -8.06
CA ARG A 99 -4.85 19.59 -9.41
C ARG A 99 -6.32 19.94 -9.53
N GLY A 100 -6.59 21.16 -9.97
CA GLY A 100 -7.95 21.58 -10.28
C GLY A 100 -8.48 20.89 -11.53
N HIS A 101 -9.73 21.18 -11.87
CA HIS A 101 -10.39 20.65 -13.08
C HIS A 101 -9.55 20.79 -14.37
N TYR A 102 -8.74 21.84 -14.48
CA TYR A 102 -7.95 22.19 -15.66
C TYR A 102 -6.48 21.75 -15.56
N ASP A 103 -5.99 21.39 -14.38
CA ASP A 103 -4.56 21.11 -14.14
C ASP A 103 -4.21 19.61 -14.28
N GLY A 104 -5.20 18.79 -14.62
CA GLY A 104 -5.06 17.35 -14.84
C GLY A 104 -5.66 16.51 -13.72
N PRO A 105 -5.56 15.17 -13.84
CA PRO A 105 -6.09 14.25 -12.84
C PRO A 105 -5.26 14.30 -11.54
N ASP A 106 -5.93 14.25 -10.40
CA ASP A 106 -5.26 13.90 -9.14
C ASP A 106 -5.03 12.40 -9.08
N GLU A 107 -3.84 12.00 -8.66
CA GLU A 107 -3.57 10.67 -8.12
C GLU A 107 -3.70 10.73 -6.60
N ILE A 108 -4.56 9.86 -6.06
CA ILE A 108 -4.89 9.83 -4.64
C ILE A 108 -4.67 8.43 -4.11
N PHE A 109 -3.82 8.31 -3.09
CA PHE A 109 -3.66 7.10 -2.31
C PHE A 109 -4.40 7.25 -0.98
N THR A 110 -5.25 6.29 -0.65
CA THR A 110 -5.88 6.18 0.66
C THR A 110 -5.47 4.85 1.28
N ILE A 111 -4.79 4.88 2.42
CA ILE A 111 -4.46 3.69 3.21
C ILE A 111 -5.16 3.83 4.56
N LYS A 112 -6.03 2.88 4.90
CA LYS A 112 -6.78 2.91 6.16
C LYS A 112 -6.24 1.87 7.13
N THR A 113 -6.03 2.26 8.37
CA THR A 113 -5.80 1.39 9.54
C THR A 113 -6.94 1.59 10.54
N PRO A 114 -7.07 0.74 11.60
CA PRO A 114 -8.05 0.94 12.65
C PRO A 114 -7.96 2.30 13.34
N GLU A 115 -6.74 2.85 13.42
CA GLU A 115 -6.46 4.08 14.14
C GLU A 115 -6.70 5.32 13.28
N LYS A 116 -6.37 5.27 11.99
CA LYS A 116 -6.54 6.42 11.11
C LYS A 116 -6.51 6.09 9.62
N GLU A 117 -6.90 7.09 8.83
CA GLU A 117 -6.81 7.09 7.38
C GLU A 117 -5.67 8.01 6.93
N TYR A 118 -4.80 7.49 6.08
CA TYR A 118 -3.74 8.24 5.42
C TYR A 118 -4.19 8.53 3.99
N GLU A 119 -4.34 9.82 3.66
CA GLU A 119 -4.72 10.25 2.32
C GLU A 119 -3.62 11.15 1.72
N PHE A 120 -3.14 10.77 0.53
CA PHE A 120 -2.06 11.48 -0.15
C PHE A 120 -2.47 11.89 -1.56
N TYR A 121 -2.28 13.16 -1.88
CA TYR A 121 -2.54 13.73 -3.20
C TYR A 121 -1.24 13.97 -3.91
N ASN A 122 -1.09 13.48 -5.15
CA ASN A 122 -0.02 13.86 -6.07
C ASN A 122 1.37 13.93 -5.42
N VAL A 123 1.72 12.92 -4.60
CA VAL A 123 3.03 12.87 -3.93
C VAL A 123 4.11 12.96 -4.99
N ALA A 124 5.06 13.87 -4.78
CA ALA A 124 6.11 14.14 -5.76
C ALA A 124 7.06 12.94 -5.89
N GLU A 125 7.52 12.64 -7.10
CA GLU A 125 8.37 11.46 -7.37
C GLU A 125 9.72 11.53 -6.64
N GLU A 126 10.20 12.74 -6.38
CA GLU A 126 11.40 13.04 -5.61
C GLU A 126 11.22 12.92 -4.08
N ASP A 127 9.99 12.78 -3.57
CA ASP A 127 9.79 12.55 -2.13
C ASP A 127 10.39 11.19 -1.75
N GLN A 128 11.22 11.19 -0.70
CA GLN A 128 11.90 9.99 -0.22
C GLN A 128 10.94 8.83 0.10
N ASN A 129 9.67 9.13 0.44
CA ASN A 129 8.66 8.15 0.77
C ASN A 129 7.78 7.75 -0.43
N TYR A 130 7.92 8.39 -1.60
CA TYR A 130 7.11 8.10 -2.79
C TYR A 130 7.27 6.67 -3.31
N LYS A 131 8.49 6.11 -3.25
CA LYS A 131 8.80 4.78 -3.79
C LYS A 131 7.87 3.67 -3.30
N GLN A 132 7.37 3.74 -2.07
CA GLN A 132 6.43 2.75 -1.56
C GLN A 132 5.04 2.88 -2.21
N LEU A 133 4.60 4.12 -2.47
CA LEU A 133 3.34 4.42 -3.14
C LEU A 133 3.41 4.05 -4.62
N GLU A 134 4.54 4.29 -5.28
CA GLU A 134 4.81 3.84 -6.65
C GLU A 134 4.71 2.32 -6.77
N LYS A 135 5.37 1.59 -5.86
CA LYS A 135 5.28 0.12 -5.79
C LYS A 135 3.85 -0.33 -5.53
N LEU A 136 3.13 0.38 -4.67
CA LEU A 136 1.74 0.07 -4.36
C LEU A 136 0.82 0.24 -5.58
N LYS A 137 0.95 1.37 -6.30
CA LYS A 137 0.27 1.64 -7.57
C LYS A 137 0.54 0.53 -8.59
N THR A 138 1.81 0.16 -8.75
CA THR A 138 2.22 -0.92 -9.65
C THR A 138 1.53 -2.24 -9.29
N ASN A 139 1.53 -2.60 -8.00
CA ASN A 139 0.89 -3.82 -7.54
C ASN A 139 -0.64 -3.78 -7.72
N LEU A 140 -1.30 -2.67 -7.42
CA LEU A 140 -2.76 -2.52 -7.63
C LEU A 140 -3.13 -2.63 -9.12
N ASN A 141 -2.37 -2.02 -10.02
CA ASN A 141 -2.61 -2.13 -11.46
C ASN A 141 -2.39 -3.55 -11.99
N ASN A 142 -1.39 -4.27 -11.46
CA ASN A 142 -1.19 -5.68 -11.78
C ASN A 142 -2.39 -6.53 -11.33
N LEU A 143 -2.92 -6.28 -10.13
CA LEU A 143 -4.12 -6.96 -9.65
C LEU A 143 -5.36 -6.60 -10.48
N LEU A 144 -5.52 -5.34 -10.87
CA LEU A 144 -6.58 -4.95 -11.80
C LEU A 144 -6.53 -5.78 -13.08
N SER A 145 -5.35 -5.97 -13.67
CA SER A 145 -5.17 -6.79 -14.88
C SER A 145 -5.50 -8.27 -14.63
N GLN A 146 -5.02 -8.82 -13.51
CA GLN A 146 -5.23 -10.24 -13.15
C GLN A 146 -6.69 -10.56 -12.83
N TYR A 147 -7.43 -9.61 -12.24
CA TYR A 147 -8.80 -9.80 -11.79
C TYR A 147 -9.83 -9.15 -12.73
N LYS A 148 -9.45 -8.52 -13.83
CA LYS A 148 -10.40 -8.01 -14.83
C LYS A 148 -11.15 -9.17 -15.50
#